data_AF-A0A6A8MCS4-F1
#
_entry.id   AF-A0A6A8MCS4-F1
#
_cell.length_a   1.000
_cell.length_b   1.000
_cell.length_c   1.000
_cell.angle_alpha   90.00
_cell.angle_beta   90.00
_cell.angle_gamma   90.00
#
_symmetry.space_group_name_H-M   'P 1'
#
loop_
_entity.id
_entity.type
_entity.pdbx_description
1 polymer ?
#
loop_
_entity_poly.entity_id
_entity_poly.type
_entity_poly.pdbx_seq_one_letter_code
_entity_poly.pdbx_strand_id
1 'polypeptide(L)'
;MYKVIAIKEYEFTRDIMVESQKSKQQYTVFDDSDLIGNDQFSFVKEQEIYDCKIGILYEVNHSGKKFYVLSREKVGKMNLFRVANSDGDNFYLPATTDVKIGSQIKLIVKRYDLLSVNNVINDRAL
;
A
#
# COMPACT_ATOMS: atom_id res chain seq x y z
N MET A 1 -1.41 10.85 1.60
CA MET A 1 -1.33 11.11 3.05
C MET A 1 -2.41 10.36 3.79
N TYR A 2 -2.01 9.69 4.87
CA TYR A 2 -2.85 8.87 5.71
C TYR A 2 -2.56 9.15 7.18
N LYS A 3 -3.59 9.24 8.02
CA LYS A 3 -3.46 9.36 9.48
C LYS A 3 -3.41 7.97 10.08
N VAL A 4 -2.45 7.68 10.95
CA VAL A 4 -2.43 6.42 11.70
C VAL A 4 -3.48 6.50 12.81
N ILE A 5 -4.41 5.56 12.80
CA ILE A 5 -5.51 5.49 13.77
C ILE A 5 -5.13 4.58 14.94
N ALA A 6 -4.54 3.43 14.62
CA ALA A 6 -4.11 2.45 15.61
C ALA A 6 -2.97 1.58 15.06
N ILE A 7 -2.13 1.06 15.95
CA ILE A 7 -1.09 0.09 15.63
C ILE A 7 -1.33 -1.17 16.47
N LYS A 8 -1.38 -2.32 15.80
CA LYS A 8 -1.44 -3.63 16.45
C LYS A 8 -0.13 -4.38 16.20
N GLU A 9 0.68 -4.45 17.25
CA GLU A 9 1.97 -5.12 17.23
C GLU A 9 1.83 -6.64 17.31
N TYR A 10 2.69 -7.34 16.58
CA TYR A 10 3.00 -8.75 16.73
C TYR A 10 4.50 -8.90 17.04
N GLU A 11 5.03 -10.13 17.06
CA GLU A 11 6.43 -10.37 17.44
C GLU A 11 7.45 -9.67 16.51
N PHE A 12 7.25 -9.75 15.19
CA PHE A 12 8.17 -9.19 14.18
C PHE A 12 7.46 -8.39 13.06
N THR A 13 6.15 -8.19 13.19
CA THR A 13 5.30 -7.55 12.18
C THR A 13 4.22 -6.76 12.89
N ARG A 14 3.54 -5.85 12.20
CA ARG A 14 2.40 -5.13 12.79
C ARG A 14 1.33 -4.83 11.75
N ASP A 15 0.11 -4.69 12.21
CA ASP A 15 -0.97 -4.11 11.41
C ASP A 15 -1.13 -2.64 11.78
N ILE A 16 -1.02 -1.76 10.78
CA ILE A 16 -1.21 -0.32 10.95
C ILE A 16 -2.55 0.06 10.33
N MET A 17 -3.48 0.51 11.18
CA MET A 17 -4.77 1.02 10.73
C MET A 17 -4.60 2.50 10.35
N VAL A 18 -4.87 2.83 9.10
CA VAL A 18 -4.69 4.19 8.57
C VAL A 18 -5.97 4.73 7.93
N GLU A 19 -6.21 6.02 8.08
CA GLU A 19 -7.32 6.74 7.46
C GLU A 19 -6.81 7.65 6.34
N SER A 20 -7.33 7.50 5.13
CA SER A 20 -7.06 8.41 4.02
C SER A 20 -7.51 9.83 4.38
N GLN A 21 -6.58 10.78 4.29
CA GLN A 21 -6.93 12.18 4.53
C GLN A 21 -7.82 12.77 3.44
N LYS A 22 -7.89 12.11 2.28
CA LYS A 22 -8.72 12.51 1.14
C LYS A 22 -10.13 11.94 1.22
N SER A 23 -10.26 10.62 1.30
CA SER A 23 -11.55 9.92 1.19
C SER A 23 -12.19 9.61 2.54
N LYS A 24 -11.44 9.74 3.65
CA LYS A 24 -11.81 9.28 5.00
C LYS A 24 -12.02 7.76 5.13
N GLN A 25 -11.65 7.00 4.09
CA GLN A 25 -11.67 5.55 4.14
C GLN A 25 -10.52 5.02 5.00
N GLN A 26 -10.79 3.94 5.72
CA GLN A 26 -9.80 3.28 6.57
C GLN A 26 -9.26 2.00 5.92
N TYR A 27 -7.98 1.74 6.15
CA TYR A 27 -7.26 0.58 5.64
C TYR A 27 -6.40 -0.01 6.76
N THR A 28 -6.46 -1.33 6.92
CA THR A 28 -5.45 -2.07 7.70
C THR A 28 -4.33 -2.45 6.76
N VAL A 29 -3.13 -1.97 7.05
CA VAL A 29 -1.93 -2.16 6.22
C VAL A 29 -0.90 -2.97 7.01
N PHE A 30 -0.47 -4.07 6.41
CA PHE A 30 0.53 -4.97 6.99
C PHE A 30 1.92 -4.38 6.83
N ASP A 31 2.65 -4.30 7.94
CA ASP A 31 4.02 -3.85 8.02
C ASP A 31 4.92 -5.00 8.49
N ASP A 32 5.88 -5.32 7.64
CA ASP A 32 6.84 -6.41 7.79
C ASP A 32 8.30 -5.93 7.74
N SER A 33 8.51 -4.63 7.96
CA SER A 33 9.83 -3.97 7.94
C SER A 33 10.82 -4.52 8.97
N ASP A 34 10.35 -4.99 10.12
CA ASP A 34 11.22 -5.53 11.18
C ASP A 34 11.55 -7.03 11.04
N LEU A 35 11.08 -7.71 9.98
CA LEU A 35 11.32 -9.15 9.78
C LEU A 35 12.80 -9.53 9.79
N ILE A 36 13.68 -8.62 9.35
CA ILE A 36 15.13 -8.83 9.30
C ILE A 36 15.89 -8.05 10.39
N GLY A 37 15.18 -7.55 11.40
CA GLY A 37 15.76 -6.83 12.55
C GLY A 37 16.23 -5.41 12.24
N ASN A 38 15.69 -4.79 11.20
CA ASN A 38 15.96 -3.41 10.82
C ASN A 38 14.65 -2.70 10.49
N ASP A 39 13.78 -2.54 11.50
CA ASP A 39 12.51 -1.82 11.38
C ASP A 39 12.69 -0.42 10.75
N GLN A 40 12.47 -0.33 9.44
CA GLN A 40 12.56 0.93 8.71
C GLN A 40 11.42 1.89 9.06
N PHE A 41 10.35 1.42 9.70
CA PHE A 41 9.16 2.20 10.03
C PHE A 41 8.95 2.40 11.53
N SER A 42 9.96 2.13 12.36
CA SER A 42 9.95 2.34 13.82
C SER A 42 9.56 3.76 14.27
N PHE A 43 9.65 4.74 13.37
CA PHE A 43 9.23 6.13 13.62
C PHE A 43 7.72 6.39 13.44
N VAL A 44 6.96 5.41 12.94
CA VAL A 44 5.51 5.53 12.74
C VAL A 44 4.78 5.50 14.08
N LYS A 45 3.90 6.47 14.31
CA LYS A 45 3.16 6.64 15.56
C LYS A 45 1.68 6.84 15.30
N GLU A 46 0.85 6.43 16.25
CA GLU A 46 -0.58 6.73 16.23
C GLU A 46 -0.85 8.24 16.23
N GLN A 47 -1.97 8.62 15.62
CA GLN A 47 -2.47 9.99 15.44
C GLN A 47 -1.65 10.90 14.51
N GLU A 48 -0.46 10.47 14.08
CA GLU A 48 0.36 11.19 13.11
C GLU A 48 -0.08 10.95 11.66
N ILE A 49 0.28 11.88 10.77
CA ILE A 49 -0.04 11.82 9.34
C ILE A 49 1.23 11.58 8.54
N TYR A 50 1.19 10.58 7.66
CA TYR A 50 2.33 10.21 6.82
C TYR A 50 1.95 10.14 5.34
N ASP A 51 2.93 10.33 4.47
CA ASP A 51 2.80 9.95 3.08
C ASP A 51 3.13 8.47 2.88
N CYS A 52 2.08 7.65 2.89
CA CYS A 52 2.20 6.21 2.72
C CYS A 52 1.99 5.78 1.27
N LYS A 53 2.83 4.85 0.78
CA LYS A 53 2.55 4.07 -0.42
C LYS A 53 2.09 2.68 0.01
N ILE A 54 0.86 2.34 -0.37
CA ILE A 54 0.18 1.11 0.05
C ILE A 54 0.09 0.16 -1.14
N GLY A 55 0.77 -0.97 -1.05
CA GLY A 55 0.70 -2.06 -2.00
C GLY A 55 -0.57 -2.90 -1.81
N ILE A 56 -1.01 -3.57 -2.88
CA ILE A 56 -2.11 -4.54 -2.80
C ILE A 56 -1.55 -5.94 -3.06
N LEU A 57 -1.81 -6.87 -2.15
CA LEU A 57 -1.80 -8.30 -2.43
C LEU A 57 -3.19 -8.70 -2.95
N TYR A 58 -3.27 -9.20 -4.18
CA TYR A 58 -4.55 -9.38 -4.87
C TYR A 58 -4.62 -10.64 -5.74
N GLU A 59 -5.85 -10.91 -6.17
CA GLU A 59 -6.20 -11.82 -7.25
C GLU A 59 -7.00 -11.04 -8.31
N VAL A 60 -6.68 -11.23 -9.60
CA VAL A 60 -7.45 -10.63 -10.70
C VAL A 60 -8.74 -11.42 -10.88
N ASN A 61 -9.89 -10.75 -10.73
CA ASN A 61 -11.19 -11.43 -10.78
C ASN A 61 -12.31 -10.47 -11.22
N HIS A 62 -13.23 -10.93 -12.07
CA HIS A 62 -14.31 -10.12 -12.62
C HIS A 62 -15.35 -9.64 -11.59
N SER A 63 -15.46 -10.29 -10.42
CA SER A 63 -16.30 -9.85 -9.29
C SER A 63 -15.57 -8.91 -8.31
N GLY A 64 -14.27 -8.69 -8.52
CA GLY A 64 -13.45 -7.84 -7.66
C GLY A 64 -13.78 -6.35 -7.71
N LYS A 65 -13.20 -5.60 -6.77
CA LYS A 65 -13.26 -4.14 -6.73
C LYS A 65 -12.53 -3.56 -7.92
N LYS A 66 -13.07 -2.47 -8.47
CA LYS A 66 -12.52 -1.81 -9.66
C LYS A 66 -11.43 -0.82 -9.28
N PHE A 67 -10.31 -0.89 -9.99
CA PHE A 67 -9.22 0.06 -9.89
C PHE A 67 -8.87 0.61 -11.28
N TYR A 68 -8.54 1.90 -11.34
CA TYR A 68 -8.09 2.58 -12.55
C TYR A 68 -6.57 2.62 -12.57
N VAL A 69 -5.95 2.19 -13.67
CA VAL A 69 -4.50 2.18 -13.82
C VAL A 69 -4.05 3.57 -14.26
N LEU A 70 -3.33 4.29 -13.39
CA LEU A 70 -3.02 5.71 -13.61
C LEU A 70 -1.64 5.93 -14.23
N SER A 71 -0.63 5.24 -13.73
CA SER A 71 0.75 5.40 -14.18
C SER A 71 1.62 4.21 -13.79
N ARG A 72 2.82 4.14 -14.37
CA ARG A 72 3.91 3.33 -13.83
C ARG A 72 4.76 4.20 -12.90
N GLU A 73 5.20 3.64 -11.79
CA GLU A 73 6.01 4.33 -10.79
C GLU A 73 7.02 3.36 -10.17
N LYS A 74 8.19 3.89 -9.79
CA LYS A 74 9.22 3.12 -9.10
C LYS A 74 9.17 3.45 -7.60
N VAL A 75 9.16 2.41 -6.76
CA VAL A 75 9.25 2.53 -5.30
C VAL A 75 10.43 1.67 -4.85
N GLY A 76 11.55 2.30 -4.51
CA GLY A 76 12.82 1.59 -4.31
C GLY A 76 13.24 0.84 -5.57
N LYS A 77 13.39 -0.48 -5.47
CA LYS A 77 13.68 -1.37 -6.61
C LYS A 77 12.42 -1.87 -7.32
N MET A 78 11.23 -1.68 -6.73
CA MET A 78 9.97 -2.19 -7.26
C MET A 78 9.45 -1.34 -8.42
N ASN A 79 9.11 -1.96 -9.54
CA ASN A 79 8.38 -1.35 -10.64
C ASN A 79 6.89 -1.65 -10.49
N LEU A 80 6.09 -0.62 -10.22
CA LEU A 80 4.70 -0.76 -9.82
C LEU A 80 3.78 0.04 -10.75
N PHE A 81 2.54 -0.41 -10.89
CA PHE A 81 1.44 0.45 -11.33
C PHE A 81 0.91 1.21 -10.13
N ARG A 82 0.75 2.53 -10.28
CA ARG A 82 -0.10 3.31 -9.40
C ARG A 82 -1.54 3.19 -9.91
N VAL A 83 -2.44 2.77 -9.04
CA VAL A 83 -3.85 2.61 -9.35
C VAL A 83 -4.72 3.37 -8.37
N ALA A 84 -5.92 3.79 -8.79
CA ALA A 84 -6.89 4.42 -7.92
C ALA A 84 -8.18 3.61 -7.78
N ASN A 85 -8.73 3.56 -6.56
CA ASN A 85 -10.08 3.04 -6.32
C ASN A 85 -11.15 4.09 -6.73
N SER A 86 -12.44 3.75 -6.54
CA SER A 86 -13.56 4.67 -6.77
C SER A 86 -13.54 5.91 -5.90
N ASP A 87 -12.94 5.82 -4.72
CA ASP A 87 -12.91 6.88 -3.69
C ASP A 87 -11.75 7.86 -3.95
N GLY A 88 -10.92 7.58 -4.97
CA GLY A 88 -9.80 8.40 -5.39
C GLY A 88 -8.52 8.22 -4.57
N ASP A 89 -8.43 7.15 -3.77
CA ASP A 89 -7.23 6.74 -3.05
C ASP A 89 -6.30 5.94 -3.96
N ASN A 90 -5.00 6.11 -3.77
CA ASN A 90 -3.98 5.48 -4.60
C ASN A 90 -3.38 4.25 -3.92
N PHE A 91 -3.15 3.22 -4.71
CA PHE A 91 -2.50 1.97 -4.30
C PHE A 91 -1.50 1.53 -5.37
N TYR A 92 -0.72 0.51 -5.04
CA TYR A 92 0.35 0.02 -5.90
C TYR A 92 0.24 -1.48 -6.17
N LEU A 93 0.45 -1.86 -7.43
CA LEU A 93 0.44 -3.24 -7.92
C LEU A 93 1.76 -3.53 -8.64
N PRO A 94 2.29 -4.77 -8.66
CA PRO A 94 3.38 -5.12 -9.56
C PRO A 94 3.07 -4.76 -11.02
N ALA A 95 4.01 -4.09 -11.70
CA ALA A 95 3.82 -3.70 -13.08
C ALA A 95 4.09 -4.88 -14.03
N THR A 96 3.05 -5.37 -14.72
CA THR A 96 3.15 -6.38 -15.77
C THR A 96 3.06 -5.75 -17.17
N THR A 97 3.38 -6.50 -18.22
CA THR A 97 3.33 -6.01 -19.62
C THR A 97 1.91 -5.88 -20.16
N ASP A 98 0.98 -6.69 -19.65
CA ASP A 98 -0.35 -6.88 -20.27
C ASP A 98 -1.40 -5.87 -19.81
N VAL A 99 -1.07 -5.06 -18.80
CA VAL A 99 -1.95 -4.02 -18.26
C VAL A 99 -1.56 -2.65 -18.83
N LYS A 100 -2.54 -1.95 -19.41
CA LYS A 100 -2.35 -0.64 -20.05
C LYS A 100 -2.68 0.50 -19.08
N ILE A 101 -1.90 1.58 -19.14
CA ILE A 101 -2.25 2.82 -18.46
C ILE A 101 -3.57 3.37 -19.03
N GLY A 102 -4.44 3.88 -18.17
CA GLY A 102 -5.79 4.33 -18.51
C GLY A 102 -6.83 3.20 -18.52
N SER A 103 -6.42 1.94 -18.40
CA SER A 103 -7.37 0.82 -18.30
C SER A 103 -7.91 0.65 -16.89
N GLN A 104 -8.86 -0.28 -16.75
CA GLN A 104 -9.41 -0.70 -15.47
C GLN A 104 -9.02 -2.14 -15.20
N ILE A 105 -8.77 -2.46 -13.93
CA ILE A 105 -8.53 -3.82 -13.44
C ILE A 105 -9.50 -4.11 -12.29
N LYS A 106 -10.00 -5.33 -12.21
CA LYS A 106 -10.86 -5.78 -11.11
C LYS A 106 -10.10 -6.75 -10.22
N LEU A 107 -10.03 -6.43 -8.93
CA LEU A 107 -9.17 -7.09 -7.96
C LEU A 107 -9.97 -7.55 -6.75
N ILE A 108 -9.79 -8.81 -6.36
CA ILE A 108 -10.10 -9.24 -4.99
C ILE A 108 -8.87 -8.93 -4.15
N VAL A 109 -8.98 -7.93 -3.28
CA VAL A 109 -7.91 -7.56 -2.36
C VAL A 109 -7.83 -8.60 -1.24
N LYS A 110 -6.66 -9.20 -1.06
CA LYS A 110 -6.38 -10.14 0.03
C LYS A 110 -5.74 -9.43 1.22
N ARG A 111 -4.84 -8.49 0.96
CA ARG A 111 -4.14 -7.69 1.98
C ARG A 111 -3.62 -6.38 1.39
N TYR A 112 -3.44 -5.37 2.23
CA TYR A 112 -2.67 -4.18 1.90
C TYR A 112 -1.32 -4.23 2.60
N ASP A 113 -0.25 -3.87 1.90
CA ASP A 113 1.12 -3.92 2.41
C ASP A 113 1.72 -2.51 2.45
N LEU A 114 2.49 -2.19 3.50
CA LEU A 114 3.14 -0.89 3.63
C LEU A 114 4.47 -0.91 2.86
N LEU A 115 4.53 -0.16 1.75
CA LEU A 115 5.71 -0.15 0.88
C LEU A 115 6.68 0.99 1.23
N SER A 116 6.14 2.14 1.61
CA SER A 116 6.96 3.28 2.04
C SER A 116 6.18 4.25 2.93
N VAL A 117 6.90 4.95 3.80
CA VAL A 117 6.39 6.02 4.67
C VAL A 117 7.33 7.22 4.55
N ASN A 118 6.82 8.39 4.15
CA ASN A 118 7.62 9.62 3.99
C ASN A 118 8.91 9.42 3.16
N ASN A 119 8.83 8.64 2.08
CA ASN A 119 9.93 8.22 1.22
C ASN A 119 10.95 7.22 1.82
N VAL A 120 10.81 6.84 3.10
CA VAL A 120 11.50 5.67 3.63
C VAL A 120 10.83 4.44 3.03
N ILE A 121 11.60 3.58 2.37
CA ILE A 121 11.09 2.41 1.64
C ILE A 121 11.39 1.17 2.46
N ASN A 122 10.41 0.27 2.53
CA ASN A 122 10.64 -1.10 2.99
C ASN A 122 11.43 -1.80 1.88
N ASP A 123 12.76 -1.86 2.01
CA ASP A 123 13.65 -2.54 1.07
C ASP A 123 13.45 -4.05 1.23
N ARG A 124 12.35 -4.54 0.66
CA ARG A 124 12.19 -5.96 0.39
C ARG A 124 13.39 -6.36 -0.45
N ALA A 125 14.27 -7.17 0.11
CA ALA A 125 15.25 -7.91 -0.67
C ALA A 125 14.44 -8.82 -1.62
N LEU A 126 14.09 -8.30 -2.79
CA LEU A 126 13.65 -9.09 -3.93
C LEU A 126 14.84 -9.85 -4.50
#